data_AF-A0A351SEC1-F1
#
_entry.id   AF-A0A351SEC1-F1
#
_cell.length_a   1.000
_cell.length_b   1.000
_cell.length_c   1.000
_cell.angle_alpha   90.00
_cell.angle_beta   90.00
_cell.angle_gamma   90.00
#
_symmetry.space_group_name_H-M   'P 1'
#
loop_
_entity.id
_entity.type
_entity.pdbx_description
1 polymer ?
#
loop_
_entity_poly.entity_id
_entity_poly.type
_entity_poly.pdbx_seq_one_letter_code
_entity_poly.pdbx_strand_id
1 'polypeptide(L)' 'MPRNAKALSSIFRVATKEITLFFASPVAYLFLATFAAVTLFVFFWGEAFFSRNIVDVRPLFEWMPVLL' A
#
# COMPACT_ATOMS: atom_id res chain seq x y z
N MET A 1 -8.37 35.45 12.01
CA MET A 1 -8.83 34.14 12.52
C MET A 1 -7.72 33.08 12.35
N PRO A 2 -6.88 32.76 13.38
CA PRO A 2 -5.75 31.83 13.25
C PRO A 2 -5.96 30.43 13.86
N ARG A 3 -7.14 30.12 14.41
CA ARG A 3 -7.44 28.85 15.10
C ARG A 3 -7.27 27.62 14.20
N ASN A 4 -7.57 27.75 12.91
CA ASN A 4 -7.49 26.66 11.94
C ASN A 4 -6.05 26.24 11.64
N ALA A 5 -5.09 27.18 11.62
CA ALA A 5 -3.68 26.87 11.37
C ALA A 5 -3.07 26.03 12.50
N LYS A 6 -3.41 26.33 13.76
CA LYS A 6 -2.98 25.51 14.91
C LYS A 6 -3.64 24.14 14.95
N ALA A 7 -4.91 24.03 14.55
CA ALA A 7 -5.60 22.75 14.45
C ALA A 7 -4.94 21.86 13.38
N LEU A 8 -4.70 22.41 12.18
CA LEU A 8 -4.03 21.68 11.10
C LEU A 8 -2.65 21.17 11.53
N SER A 9 -1.82 22.02 12.15
CA SER A 9 -0.48 21.62 12.61
C SER A 9 -0.53 20.53 13.67
N SER A 10 -1.54 20.55 14.55
CA SER A 10 -1.76 19.50 15.55
C SER A 10 -2.13 18.16 14.91
N ILE A 11 -3.01 18.17 13.90
CA ILE A 11 -3.43 16.97 13.16
C ILE A 11 -2.24 16.36 12.44
N PHE A 12 -1.47 17.17 11.71
CA PHE A 12 -0.27 16.70 11.00
C PHE A 12 0.77 16.11 11.96
N ARG A 13 0.99 16.74 13.12
CA ARG A 13 1.93 16.21 14.11
C ARG A 13 1.51 14.84 14.64
N VAL A 14 0.21 14.63 14.85
CA VAL A 14 -0.32 13.31 15.26
C VAL A 14 -0.17 12.30 14.12
N ALA A 15 -0.57 12.65 12.90
CA ALA A 15 -0.46 11.76 11.75
C ALA A 15 0.99 11.31 11.50
N THR A 16 1.96 12.23 11.53
CA THR A 16 3.38 11.90 11.38
C THR A 16 3.88 11.00 12.50
N LYS A 17 3.46 11.23 13.75
CA LYS A 17 3.83 10.39 14.88
C LYS A 17 3.34 8.95 14.70
N GLU A 18 2.05 8.78 14.38
CA GLU A 18 1.45 7.45 14.26
C GLU A 18 2.00 6.68 13.06
N ILE A 19 2.24 7.34 11.91
CA ILE A 19 2.91 6.71 10.76
C ILE A 19 4.33 6.28 11.15
N THR A 20 5.11 7.15 11.78
CA THR A 20 6.48 6.81 12.20
C THR A 20 6.48 5.64 13.18
N LEU A 21 5.53 5.62 14.12
CA LEU A 21 5.42 4.56 15.11
C LEU A 21 5.01 3.22 14.48
N PHE A 22 4.09 3.23 13.51
CA PHE A 22 3.70 2.04 12.75
C PHE A 22 4.90 1.42 12.03
N PHE A 23 5.67 2.25 11.32
CA PHE A 23 6.87 1.81 10.60
C PHE A 23 8.09 1.55 11.50
N ALA A 24 8.08 1.95 12.77
CA ALA A 24 9.14 1.58 13.72
C ALA A 24 9.12 0.07 14.05
N SER A 25 8.00 -0.62 13.79
CA SER A 25 7.88 -2.06 13.95
C SER A 25 8.35 -2.81 12.69
N PRO A 26 9.22 -3.84 12.82
CA PRO A 26 9.58 -4.72 11.71
C PRO A 26 8.37 -5.36 11.01
N VAL A 27 7.26 -5.55 11.72
CA VAL A 27 6.04 -6.18 11.20
C VAL A 27 5.44 -5.35 10.05
N ALA A 28 5.52 -4.02 10.10
CA ALA A 28 4.99 -3.16 9.04
C ALA A 28 5.70 -3.44 7.69
N TYR A 29 7.02 -3.60 7.73
CA TYR A 29 7.81 -3.94 6.55
C TYR A 29 7.54 -5.37 6.06
N LEU A 30 7.40 -6.33 6.97
CA LEU A 30 7.06 -7.71 6.61
C LEU A 30 5.69 -7.80 5.95
N PHE A 31 4.69 -7.09 6.47
CA PHE A 31 3.38 -7.01 5.87
C PHE A 31 3.45 -6.42 4.46
N LEU A 32 4.07 -5.24 4.30
CA LEU A 32 4.21 -4.59 3.00
C LEU A 32 4.98 -5.44 1.99
N ALA A 33 6.10 -6.01 2.39
CA ALA A 33 6.92 -6.85 1.51
C ALA A 33 6.18 -8.13 1.10
N THR A 34 5.50 -8.78 2.05
CA THR A 34 4.74 -10.01 1.77
C THR A 34 3.55 -9.71 0.88
N PHE A 35 2.78 -8.67 1.19
CA PHE A 35 1.65 -8.23 0.37
C PHE A 35 2.09 -7.89 -1.05
N ALA A 36 3.17 -7.12 -1.21
CA ALA A 36 3.73 -6.79 -2.52
C ALA A 36 4.22 -8.04 -3.26
N ALA A 37 4.92 -8.95 -2.58
CA ALA A 37 5.42 -10.19 -3.18
C ALA A 37 4.28 -11.09 -3.67
N VAL A 38 3.23 -11.29 -2.85
CA VAL A 38 2.04 -12.07 -3.22
C VAL A 38 1.30 -11.42 -4.39
N THR A 39 1.10 -10.11 -4.34
CA THR A 39 0.43 -9.36 -5.41
C THR A 39 1.18 -9.50 -6.74
N LEU A 40 2.50 -9.29 -6.74
CA LEU A 40 3.32 -9.44 -7.94
C LEU A 40 3.37 -10.90 -8.43
N PHE A 41 3.40 -11.86 -7.50
CA PHE A 41 3.36 -13.27 -7.85
C PHE A 41 2.06 -13.66 -8.56
N VAL A 42 0.90 -13.29 -7.99
CA VAL A 42 -0.41 -13.54 -8.59
C VAL A 42 -0.52 -12.86 -9.95
N PHE A 43 -0.07 -11.62 -10.08
CA PHE A 43 -0.12 -10.89 -11.34
C PHE A 43 0.79 -11.50 -12.42
N PHE A 44 2.04 -11.82 -12.11
CA PHE A 44 2.97 -12.33 -13.12
C PHE A 44 2.75 -13.80 -13.46
N TRP A 45 2.45 -14.65 -12.47
CA TRP A 45 2.28 -16.09 -12.67
C TRP A 45 0.82 -16.51 -12.80
N GLY A 46 -0.07 -16.06 -11.91
CA GLY A 46 -1.48 -16.45 -11.92
C GLY A 46 -2.22 -15.98 -13.18
N GLU A 47 -2.00 -14.72 -13.58
CA GLU A 47 -2.60 -14.14 -14.79
C GLU A 47 -1.75 -14.33 -16.06
N ALA A 48 -0.64 -15.08 -15.96
CA ALA A 48 0.30 -15.37 -17.04
C ALA A 48 0.67 -14.11 -17.85
N PHE A 49 0.97 -13.01 -17.17
CA PHE A 49 1.20 -11.68 -17.76
C PHE A 49 2.13 -11.73 -18.98
N PHE A 50 3.25 -12.45 -18.87
CA PHE A 50 4.23 -12.56 -19.95
C PHE A 50 3.73 -13.35 -21.17
N SER A 51 2.79 -14.28 -20.99
CA SER A 51 2.21 -15.09 -22.07
C SER A 51 1.14 -14.32 -22.87
N ARG A 52 0.51 -13.31 -22.28
CA ARG A 52 -0.60 -12.58 -22.91
C ARG A 52 -0.13 -11.56 -23.96
N ASN A 53 1.17 -11.24 -23.99
CA ASN A 53 1.77 -10.28 -24.92
C ASN A 53 1.11 -8.88 -24.90
N ILE A 54 0.44 -8.53 -23.79
CA ILE A 54 -0.23 -7.24 -23.57
C ILE A 54 0.20 -6.68 -22.21
N VAL A 55 0.41 -5.37 -22.15
CA VAL A 55 0.75 -4.65 -20.91
C VAL A 55 -0.54 -4.10 -20.29
N ASP A 56 -1.41 -5.00 -19.83
CA ASP A 56 -2.63 -4.62 -19.10
C ASP A 56 -2.45 -4.85 -17.59
N VAL A 57 -2.80 -3.83 -16.81
CA VAL A 57 -2.78 -3.85 -15.34
C VAL A 57 -4.15 -4.16 -14.74
N ARG A 58 -5.22 -4.22 -15.54
CA ARG A 58 -6.58 -4.56 -15.08
C ARG A 58 -6.63 -5.81 -14.19
N PRO A 59 -5.94 -6.93 -14.52
CA PRO A 59 -6.00 -8.11 -13.66
C PRO A 59 -5.51 -7.84 -12.23
N LEU A 60 -4.51 -6.96 -12.05
CA LEU A 60 -4.05 -6.55 -10.73
C LEU A 60 -5.21 -6.00 -9.88
N PHE A 61 -6.04 -5.13 -10.47
CA PHE A 61 -7.18 -4.51 -9.79
C PHE A 61 -8.32 -5.48 -9.51
N GLU A 62 -8.56 -6.43 -10.40
CA GLU A 62 -9.56 -7.49 -10.19
C GLU A 62 -9.19 -8.39 -9.00
N TRP A 63 -7.88 -8.58 -8.75
CA TRP A 63 -7.37 -9.31 -7.59
C TRP A 63 -7.34 -8.48 -6.29
N MET A 64 -7.43 -7.14 -6.33
CA MET A 64 -7.34 -6.29 -5.13
C MET A 64 -8.37 -6.62 -4.04
N PRO A 65 -9.66 -6.87 -4.33
CA PRO A 65 -10.64 -7.23 -3.29
C PRO A 65 -10.33 -8.55 -2.56
N VAL A 66 -9.51 -9.41 -3.16
CA VAL A 66 -9.10 -10.70 -2.57
C VAL A 66 -7.78 -10.56 -1.82
N LEU A 67 -6.91 -9.66 -2.27
CA LEU A 67 -5.57 -9.45 -1.71
C LEU A 67 -5.55 -8.46 -0.53
N LEU A 68 -6.47 -7.48 -0.51
CA LEU A 68 -6.64 -6.48 0.56
C LEU A 68 -7.52 -7.01 1.70
#